data_AF-R5GVA6-F1
#
_entry.id   AF-R5GVA6-F1
#
_cell.length_a   1.000
_cell.length_b   1.000
_cell.length_c   1.000
_cell.angle_alpha   90.00
_cell.angle_beta   90.00
_cell.angle_gamma   90.00
#
_symmetry.space_group_name_H-M   'P 1'
#
loop_
_entity.id
_entity.type
_entity.pdbx_description
1 polymer ?
#
loop_
_entity_poly.entity_id
_entity_poly.type
_entity_poly.pdbx_seq_one_letter_code
_entity_poly.pdbx_strand_id
1 'polypeptide(L)'
;MKRQTLYLLKTIAAIGTTTAATVATVAAIRKRRATGPRRATGDGRPDNDTPHDDSTEMLPLVDTAGNVVGQASRGHCHDGSGLLHPVVHLHVFDLDGKLYLQRRPMWKDIQPGKWDTAVGGHISMGETPHEALAREAAEELGLTDFRFRHLDTYVHESAVERELVYVYRCTYAGCPHPTAELDGGRFMSASQIRRAADAHSLTPNFASEHDRLFPLDIRRATEADIPTLRRLAEATFVPTYRPILTPEQLDYMMEWMYSAGSLHQQMASGHAFYLAEDEDGPCGYVSIEQQGENLFHLQKLYVHPSRQKRGYGQRLFMQAADYATALTDGPCRIELNVNRDNPALHFYEHMGMRCDRSLDTPIGNGYYMNDYIMALDLADGSLPESHPLRYDSIR
;
A
#
# COMPACT_ATOMS: atom_id res chain seq x y z
N MET A 1 44.12 1.99 11.06
CA MET A 1 42.86 1.63 11.76
C MET A 1 41.90 2.80 11.96
N LYS A 2 42.21 3.93 12.63
CA LYS A 2 41.23 5.02 12.87
C LYS A 2 40.72 5.82 11.64
N ARG A 3 41.42 5.77 10.49
CA ARG A 3 41.02 6.48 9.24
C ARG A 3 40.20 5.61 8.26
N GLN A 4 40.07 4.32 8.52
CA GLN A 4 39.53 3.33 7.57
C GLN A 4 38.01 3.18 7.69
N THR A 5 37.48 3.29 8.90
CA THR A 5 36.03 3.33 9.16
C THR A 5 35.38 4.57 8.53
N LEU A 6 36.08 5.72 8.54
CA LEU A 6 35.58 7.01 8.04
C LEU A 6 35.33 7.07 6.53
N TYR A 7 35.92 6.16 5.73
CA TYR A 7 35.79 6.15 4.27
C TYR A 7 34.68 5.23 3.77
N LEU A 8 34.48 4.07 4.43
CA LEU A 8 33.31 3.20 4.24
C LEU A 8 31.99 3.98 4.43
N LEU A 9 31.99 4.97 5.33
CA LEU A 9 30.82 5.75 5.68
C LEU A 9 30.58 6.95 4.79
N LYS A 10 31.61 7.55 4.18
CA LYS A 10 31.41 8.69 3.29
C LYS A 10 30.71 8.30 2.01
N THR A 11 30.88 7.05 1.55
CA THR A 11 30.20 6.59 0.34
C THR A 11 28.80 6.06 0.61
N ILE A 12 28.51 5.58 1.83
CA ILE A 12 27.13 5.29 2.27
C ILE A 12 26.41 6.61 2.66
N ALA A 13 27.13 7.61 3.19
CA ALA A 13 26.61 8.95 3.53
C ALA A 13 26.40 9.87 2.31
N ALA A 14 27.05 9.60 1.17
CA ALA A 14 26.89 10.40 -0.05
C ALA A 14 25.50 10.24 -0.70
N ILE A 15 24.65 9.34 -0.19
CA ILE A 15 23.27 9.13 -0.65
C ILE A 15 22.27 10.07 0.08
N GLY A 16 22.69 10.79 1.12
CA GLY A 16 21.75 11.52 1.99
C GLY A 16 22.03 13.01 2.17
N THR A 17 22.15 13.81 1.10
CA THR A 17 22.03 15.28 1.22
C THR A 17 21.44 15.92 -0.05
N THR A 18 20.11 16.03 -0.14
CA THR A 18 19.48 17.13 -0.88
C THR A 18 18.19 17.55 -0.17
N THR A 19 18.36 18.40 0.84
CA THR A 19 17.32 18.97 1.70
C THR A 19 16.68 20.19 1.03
N ALA A 20 15.37 20.13 0.77
CA ALA A 20 14.38 21.24 0.79
C ALA A 20 13.14 20.96 -0.07
N ALA A 21 13.24 20.11 -1.11
CA ALA A 21 12.16 19.92 -2.08
C ALA A 21 11.02 19.01 -1.56
N THR A 22 11.33 17.95 -0.79
CA THR A 22 10.40 16.87 -0.47
C THR A 22 9.23 17.28 0.46
N VAL A 23 9.49 18.14 1.46
CA VAL A 23 8.44 18.64 2.37
C VAL A 23 7.47 19.58 1.64
N ALA A 24 7.97 20.35 0.67
CA ALA A 24 7.15 21.22 -0.16
C ALA A 24 6.29 20.40 -1.13
N THR A 25 6.78 19.28 -1.67
CA THR A 25 6.05 18.42 -2.62
C THR A 25 4.86 17.70 -1.97
N VAL A 26 4.99 17.10 -0.79
CA VAL A 26 3.85 16.44 -0.09
C VAL A 26 2.78 17.45 0.30
N ALA A 27 3.18 18.64 0.77
CA ALA A 27 2.26 19.74 1.07
C ALA A 27 1.61 20.34 -0.20
N ALA A 28 2.33 20.36 -1.33
CA ALA A 28 1.83 20.84 -2.61
C ALA A 28 0.88 19.83 -3.28
N ILE A 29 1.13 18.52 -3.20
CA ILE A 29 0.22 17.47 -3.68
C ILE A 29 -1.09 17.50 -2.89
N ARG A 30 -1.00 17.59 -1.55
CA ARG A 30 -2.19 17.79 -0.68
C ARG A 30 -2.98 19.05 -1.06
N LYS A 31 -2.31 20.13 -1.49
CA LYS A 31 -2.97 21.37 -1.95
C LYS A 31 -3.55 21.27 -3.36
N ARG A 32 -2.88 20.60 -4.31
CA ARG A 32 -3.33 20.45 -5.71
C ARG A 32 -4.55 19.53 -5.84
N ARG A 33 -4.60 18.43 -5.07
CA ARG A 33 -5.73 17.49 -5.08
C ARG A 33 -6.91 17.92 -4.18
N ALA A 34 -6.74 18.93 -3.33
CA ALA A 34 -7.82 19.55 -2.56
C ALA A 34 -8.61 20.62 -3.34
N THR A 35 -8.11 21.05 -4.51
CA THR A 35 -8.77 22.07 -5.35
C THR A 35 -9.52 21.43 -6.52
N GLY A 36 -10.59 20.69 -6.22
CA GLY A 36 -11.61 20.33 -7.21
C GLY A 36 -12.56 21.50 -7.51
N PRO A 37 -13.22 21.54 -8.68
CA PRO A 37 -14.08 22.66 -9.05
C PRO A 37 -15.30 22.74 -8.13
N ARG A 38 -15.47 23.87 -7.43
CA ARG A 38 -16.72 24.23 -6.75
C ARG A 38 -17.79 24.47 -7.83
N ARG A 39 -18.69 23.51 -8.04
CA ARG A 39 -19.93 23.78 -8.78
C ARG A 39 -20.85 24.66 -7.93
N ALA A 40 -21.35 25.71 -8.56
CA ALA A 40 -22.28 26.66 -8.00
C ALA A 40 -23.64 26.00 -7.73
N THR A 41 -24.25 26.37 -6.61
CA THR A 41 -25.59 25.97 -6.16
C THR A 41 -26.66 26.58 -7.08
N GLY A 42 -27.48 25.72 -7.71
CA GLY A 42 -28.64 26.11 -8.50
C GLY A 42 -29.93 25.66 -7.82
N ASP A 43 -30.77 26.66 -7.53
CA ASP A 43 -32.23 26.71 -7.33
C ASP A 43 -32.98 25.49 -6.73
N GLY A 44 -33.67 25.74 -5.62
CA GLY A 44 -34.38 24.74 -4.85
C GLY A 44 -35.67 24.26 -5.49
N ARG A 45 -35.71 22.96 -5.78
CA ARG A 45 -36.92 22.13 -5.70
C ARG A 45 -36.67 21.04 -4.66
N PRO A 46 -37.71 20.57 -3.95
CA PRO A 46 -37.54 19.45 -3.03
C PRO A 46 -37.42 18.17 -3.87
N ASP A 47 -36.19 17.74 -4.17
CA ASP A 47 -35.96 16.38 -4.67
C ASP A 47 -36.16 15.40 -3.53
N ASN A 48 -37.07 14.47 -3.74
CA ASN A 48 -37.38 13.37 -2.84
C ASN A 48 -36.47 12.16 -3.17
N ASP A 49 -35.22 12.41 -3.56
CA ASP A 49 -34.26 11.41 -4.00
C ASP A 49 -33.48 10.89 -2.80
N THR A 50 -34.07 9.91 -2.11
CA THR A 50 -33.29 8.99 -1.29
C THR A 50 -32.75 7.92 -2.24
N PRO A 51 -31.42 7.67 -2.31
CA PRO A 51 -30.88 6.56 -3.09
C PRO A 51 -31.52 5.26 -2.60
N HIS A 52 -32.08 4.47 -3.52
CA HIS A 52 -32.67 3.17 -3.23
C HIS A 52 -31.99 2.13 -4.14
N ASP A 53 -31.64 0.97 -3.57
CA ASP A 53 -31.15 -0.19 -4.33
C ASP A 53 -32.23 -0.61 -5.35
N ASP A 54 -31.93 -0.49 -6.64
CA ASP A 54 -32.86 -0.90 -7.69
C ASP A 54 -32.91 -2.43 -7.80
N SER A 55 -33.88 -3.03 -7.13
CA SER A 55 -34.11 -4.49 -7.17
C SER A 55 -34.34 -5.05 -8.59
N THR A 56 -34.63 -4.19 -9.57
CA THR A 56 -34.89 -4.56 -10.97
C THR A 56 -33.65 -4.46 -11.87
N GLU A 57 -32.55 -3.89 -11.37
CA GLU A 57 -31.26 -3.84 -12.06
C GLU A 57 -30.84 -5.24 -12.52
N MET A 58 -30.41 -5.37 -13.78
CA MET A 58 -29.98 -6.66 -14.33
C MET A 58 -28.47 -6.84 -14.13
N LEU A 59 -28.11 -7.86 -13.35
CA LEU A 59 -26.73 -8.24 -13.07
C LEU A 59 -26.29 -9.44 -13.93
N PRO A 60 -25.03 -9.47 -14.39
CA PRO A 60 -24.48 -10.64 -15.06
C PRO A 60 -24.34 -11.81 -14.07
N LEU A 61 -24.65 -13.02 -14.54
CA LEU A 61 -24.32 -14.25 -13.84
C LEU A 61 -23.02 -14.81 -14.42
N VAL A 62 -22.11 -15.24 -13.55
CA VAL A 62 -20.78 -15.70 -13.95
C VAL A 62 -20.47 -17.11 -13.44
N ASP A 63 -19.53 -17.78 -14.10
CA ASP A 63 -18.84 -18.94 -13.51
C ASP A 63 -17.68 -18.50 -12.59
N THR A 64 -16.99 -19.46 -11.96
CA THR A 64 -15.87 -19.16 -11.06
C THR A 64 -14.61 -18.64 -11.76
N ALA A 65 -14.57 -18.68 -13.10
CA ALA A 65 -13.52 -18.06 -13.89
C ALA A 65 -13.89 -16.63 -14.35
N GLY A 66 -15.09 -16.15 -14.01
CA GLY A 66 -15.60 -14.84 -14.39
C GLY A 66 -16.24 -14.80 -15.78
N ASN A 67 -16.47 -15.95 -16.43
CA ASN A 67 -17.15 -15.97 -17.72
C ASN A 67 -18.64 -15.76 -17.51
N VAL A 68 -19.25 -14.87 -18.30
CA VAL A 68 -20.70 -14.63 -18.24
C VAL A 68 -21.47 -15.84 -18.77
N VAL A 69 -22.39 -16.36 -17.96
CA VAL A 69 -23.24 -17.52 -18.26
C VAL A 69 -24.74 -17.18 -18.30
N GLY A 70 -25.12 -15.96 -17.92
CA GLY A 70 -26.51 -15.50 -17.92
C GLY A 70 -26.65 -14.12 -17.30
N GLN A 71 -27.88 -13.78 -16.91
CA GLN A 71 -28.21 -12.55 -16.19
C GLN A 71 -29.44 -12.77 -15.30
N ALA A 72 -29.54 -12.05 -14.18
CA ALA A 72 -30.69 -12.05 -13.29
C ALA A 72 -30.89 -10.65 -12.69
N SER A 73 -32.07 -10.37 -12.13
CA SER A 73 -32.27 -9.11 -11.42
C SER A 73 -31.49 -9.10 -10.10
N ARG A 74 -31.06 -7.92 -9.64
CA ARG A 74 -30.44 -7.69 -8.33
C ARG A 74 -31.26 -8.33 -7.23
N GLY A 75 -32.58 -8.13 -7.22
CA GLY A 75 -33.47 -8.74 -6.24
C GLY A 75 -33.36 -10.27 -6.21
N HIS A 76 -33.23 -10.93 -7.37
CA HIS A 76 -33.09 -12.39 -7.42
C HIS A 76 -31.68 -12.86 -7.02
N CYS A 77 -30.64 -12.08 -7.32
CA CYS A 77 -29.28 -12.39 -6.87
C CYS A 77 -29.13 -12.34 -5.33
N HIS A 78 -29.98 -11.57 -4.64
CA HIS A 78 -29.92 -11.33 -3.20
C HIS A 78 -31.10 -11.94 -2.41
N ASP A 79 -31.90 -12.84 -3.02
CA ASP A 79 -33.04 -13.52 -2.36
C ASP A 79 -32.68 -14.90 -1.76
N GLY A 80 -31.39 -15.26 -1.76
CA GLY A 80 -30.90 -16.58 -1.36
C GLY A 80 -30.87 -17.63 -2.49
N SER A 81 -31.09 -17.24 -3.74
CA SER A 81 -30.98 -18.12 -4.92
C SER A 81 -29.59 -18.72 -5.13
N GLY A 82 -28.54 -18.10 -4.59
CA GLY A 82 -27.14 -18.53 -4.76
C GLY A 82 -26.60 -18.30 -6.17
N LEU A 83 -27.23 -17.41 -6.95
CA LEU A 83 -26.78 -17.04 -8.28
C LEU A 83 -25.48 -16.22 -8.20
N LEU A 84 -24.40 -16.79 -8.74
CA LEU A 84 -23.08 -16.16 -8.70
C LEU A 84 -23.04 -14.95 -9.63
N HIS A 85 -22.80 -13.78 -9.06
CA HIS A 85 -22.69 -12.52 -9.78
C HIS A 85 -21.41 -11.76 -9.37
N PRO A 86 -20.81 -10.96 -10.25
CA PRO A 86 -19.50 -10.36 -10.00
C PRO A 86 -19.57 -8.98 -9.32
N VAL A 87 -18.62 -8.72 -8.42
CA VAL A 87 -18.48 -7.44 -7.69
C VAL A 87 -17.02 -7.01 -7.63
N VAL A 88 -16.79 -5.70 -7.42
CA VAL A 88 -15.46 -5.13 -7.19
C VAL A 88 -15.36 -4.55 -5.78
N HIS A 89 -14.22 -4.77 -5.14
CA HIS A 89 -13.86 -4.17 -3.86
C HIS A 89 -12.57 -3.35 -3.99
N LEU A 90 -12.55 -2.13 -3.44
CA LEU A 90 -11.33 -1.32 -3.34
C LEU A 90 -10.96 -1.05 -1.88
N HIS A 91 -9.76 -1.44 -1.50
CA HIS A 91 -9.13 -1.00 -0.26
C HIS A 91 -8.27 0.23 -0.50
N VAL A 92 -8.64 1.37 0.09
CA VAL A 92 -7.94 2.65 -0.07
C VAL A 92 -7.08 2.94 1.16
N PHE A 93 -5.76 2.91 1.01
CA PHE A 93 -4.82 3.28 2.06
C PHE A 93 -4.37 4.73 1.95
N ASP A 94 -4.14 5.42 3.07
CA ASP A 94 -3.41 6.68 3.06
C ASP A 94 -1.89 6.46 3.04
N LEU A 95 -1.13 7.55 2.92
CA LEU A 95 0.34 7.50 3.00
C LEU A 95 0.85 7.06 4.38
N ASP A 96 0.02 7.06 5.41
CA ASP A 96 0.40 6.61 6.75
C ASP A 96 0.14 5.11 6.98
N GLY A 97 -0.44 4.41 6.00
CA GLY A 97 -0.81 3.00 6.08
C GLY A 97 -2.15 2.74 6.77
N LYS A 98 -2.97 3.79 6.99
CA LYS A 98 -4.34 3.63 7.49
C LYS A 98 -5.27 3.26 6.35
N LEU A 99 -6.25 2.42 6.62
CA LEU A 99 -7.24 1.98 5.65
C LEU A 99 -8.51 2.82 5.79
N TYR A 100 -9.02 3.34 4.67
CA TYR A 100 -10.30 4.02 4.62
C TYR A 100 -11.42 3.00 4.79
N LEU A 101 -12.34 3.25 5.73
CA LEU A 101 -13.59 2.52 5.84
C LEU A 101 -14.75 3.48 5.68
N GLN A 102 -15.73 3.05 4.91
CA GLN A 102 -17.00 3.76 4.78
C GLN A 102 -17.98 3.27 5.84
N ARG A 103 -18.90 4.15 6.24
CA ARG A 103 -19.98 3.78 7.14
C ARG A 103 -21.25 3.58 6.33
N ARG A 104 -21.82 2.38 6.44
CA ARG A 104 -23.10 2.05 5.81
C ARG A 104 -24.19 2.91 6.44
N PRO A 105 -25.01 3.62 5.65
CA PRO A 105 -26.06 4.44 6.21
C PRO A 105 -27.13 3.59 6.89
N MET A 106 -27.86 4.20 7.82
CA MET A 106 -28.85 3.50 8.64
C MET A 106 -30.06 2.97 7.85
N TRP A 107 -30.26 3.48 6.62
CA TRP A 107 -31.38 3.09 5.76
C TRP A 107 -31.10 1.86 4.90
N LYS A 108 -29.84 1.37 4.79
CA LYS A 108 -29.53 0.15 4.03
C LYS A 108 -30.15 -1.07 4.73
N ASP A 109 -30.77 -1.95 3.94
CA ASP A 109 -31.43 -3.17 4.43
C ASP A 109 -30.45 -4.17 5.06
N ILE A 110 -29.25 -4.25 4.47
CA ILE A 110 -28.18 -5.13 4.91
C ILE A 110 -27.17 -4.33 5.74
N GLN A 111 -27.07 -4.70 7.03
CA GLN A 111 -26.03 -4.28 7.97
C GLN A 111 -25.90 -2.75 8.16
N PRO A 112 -27.01 -2.04 8.48
CA PRO A 112 -27.00 -0.59 8.66
C PRO A 112 -26.05 -0.14 9.79
N GLY A 113 -25.34 0.97 9.57
CA GLY A 113 -24.47 1.61 10.55
C GLY A 113 -23.10 0.97 10.75
N LYS A 114 -22.83 -0.18 10.11
CA LYS A 114 -21.54 -0.87 10.17
C LYS A 114 -20.47 -0.23 9.27
N TRP A 115 -19.21 -0.50 9.59
CA TRP A 115 -18.06 -0.12 8.76
C TRP A 115 -17.78 -1.20 7.73
N ASP A 116 -17.50 -0.77 6.51
CA ASP A 116 -17.34 -1.62 5.33
C ASP A 116 -16.12 -1.20 4.48
N THR A 117 -15.78 -2.01 3.49
CA THR A 117 -14.72 -1.75 2.49
C THR A 117 -14.92 -0.39 1.83
N ALA A 118 -13.82 0.31 1.53
CA ALA A 118 -13.85 1.71 1.08
C ALA A 118 -14.73 1.95 -0.15
N VAL A 119 -14.69 1.04 -1.12
CA VAL A 119 -15.59 1.01 -2.28
C VAL A 119 -16.05 -0.43 -2.51
N GLY A 120 -17.33 -0.64 -2.75
CA GLY A 120 -17.88 -1.96 -3.08
C GLY A 120 -19.11 -1.86 -3.96
N GLY A 121 -19.11 -2.51 -5.12
CA GLY A 121 -20.25 -2.45 -6.03
C GLY A 121 -20.28 -3.54 -7.10
N HIS A 122 -21.43 -3.66 -7.75
CA HIS A 122 -21.70 -4.69 -8.73
C HIS A 122 -21.07 -4.35 -10.08
N ILE A 123 -20.58 -5.38 -10.79
CA ILE A 123 -20.14 -5.20 -12.18
C ILE A 123 -21.38 -5.34 -13.08
N SER A 124 -21.69 -4.29 -13.85
CA SER A 124 -22.84 -4.29 -14.75
C SER A 124 -22.64 -5.18 -15.97
N MET A 125 -23.74 -5.54 -16.64
CA MET A 125 -23.68 -6.36 -17.86
C MET A 125 -22.85 -5.66 -18.95
N GLY A 126 -21.78 -6.32 -19.41
CA GLY A 126 -20.87 -5.80 -20.44
C GLY A 126 -19.75 -4.89 -19.90
N GLU A 127 -19.72 -4.63 -18.59
CA GLU A 127 -18.67 -3.88 -17.91
C GLU A 127 -17.51 -4.81 -17.52
N THR A 128 -16.27 -4.33 -17.66
CA THR A 128 -15.09 -5.03 -17.13
C THR A 128 -14.90 -4.72 -15.64
N PRO A 129 -14.19 -5.57 -14.87
CA PRO A 129 -13.87 -5.26 -13.48
C PRO A 129 -13.17 -3.90 -13.28
N HIS A 130 -12.30 -3.51 -14.23
CA HIS A 130 -11.60 -2.21 -14.18
C HIS A 130 -12.55 -1.03 -14.41
N GLU A 131 -13.51 -1.16 -15.31
CA GLU A 131 -14.54 -0.12 -15.56
C GLU A 131 -15.47 0.03 -14.36
N ALA A 132 -15.94 -1.08 -13.79
CA ALA A 132 -16.75 -1.08 -12.57
C ALA A 132 -16.00 -0.43 -11.41
N LEU A 133 -14.73 -0.80 -11.19
CA LEU A 133 -13.90 -0.20 -10.15
C LEU A 133 -13.78 1.31 -10.31
N ALA A 134 -13.64 1.80 -11.55
CA ALA A 134 -13.56 3.23 -11.84
C ALA A 134 -14.87 3.96 -11.52
N ARG A 135 -15.99 3.39 -11.98
CA ARG A 135 -17.34 3.94 -11.77
C ARG A 135 -17.66 4.02 -10.28
N GLU A 136 -17.56 2.89 -9.58
CA GLU A 136 -17.87 2.80 -8.14
C GLU A 136 -16.95 3.71 -7.31
N ALA A 137 -15.64 3.77 -7.62
CA ALA A 137 -14.72 4.62 -6.88
C ALA A 137 -15.01 6.12 -7.09
N ALA A 138 -15.47 6.50 -8.28
CA ALA A 138 -15.89 7.87 -8.58
C ALA A 138 -17.25 8.20 -7.92
N GLU A 139 -18.21 7.29 -7.96
CA GLU A 139 -19.56 7.45 -7.42
C GLU A 139 -19.60 7.45 -5.89
N GLU A 140 -18.84 6.56 -5.23
CA GLU A 140 -18.86 6.47 -3.77
C GLU A 140 -17.90 7.46 -3.11
N LEU A 141 -16.67 7.60 -3.62
CA LEU A 141 -15.58 8.34 -2.97
C LEU A 141 -15.00 9.50 -3.80
N GLY A 142 -15.51 9.75 -5.00
CA GLY A 142 -14.98 10.81 -5.87
C GLY A 142 -13.54 10.57 -6.35
N LEU A 143 -13.10 9.31 -6.42
CA LEU A 143 -11.76 8.95 -6.87
C LEU A 143 -11.75 8.73 -8.39
N THR A 144 -11.09 9.62 -9.14
CA THR A 144 -11.03 9.54 -10.62
C THR A 144 -9.63 9.27 -11.15
N ASP A 145 -8.58 9.70 -10.44
CA ASP A 145 -7.18 9.60 -10.89
C ASP A 145 -6.33 8.87 -9.85
N PHE A 146 -6.38 7.54 -9.89
CA PHE A 146 -5.63 6.69 -8.97
C PHE A 146 -5.06 5.45 -9.66
N ARG A 147 -3.96 4.98 -9.11
CA ARG A 147 -3.31 3.73 -9.49
C ARG A 147 -3.61 2.66 -8.46
N PHE A 148 -3.91 1.47 -8.93
CA PHE A 148 -4.33 0.36 -8.08
C PHE A 148 -3.67 -0.93 -8.51
N ARG A 149 -3.74 -1.92 -7.64
CA ARG A 149 -3.30 -3.29 -7.91
C ARG A 149 -4.41 -4.26 -7.57
N HIS A 150 -4.57 -5.27 -8.41
CA HIS A 150 -5.33 -6.46 -8.06
C HIS A 150 -4.63 -7.21 -6.91
N LEU A 151 -5.42 -7.66 -5.94
CA LEU A 151 -4.97 -8.42 -4.79
C LEU A 151 -5.37 -9.89 -4.88
N ASP A 152 -6.64 -10.15 -5.18
CA ASP A 152 -7.20 -11.50 -5.19
C ASP A 152 -8.55 -11.51 -5.93
N THR A 153 -8.97 -12.70 -6.36
CA THR A 153 -10.33 -12.94 -6.85
C THR A 153 -10.88 -14.18 -6.16
N TYR A 154 -12.04 -14.08 -5.52
CA TYR A 154 -12.61 -15.19 -4.76
C TYR A 154 -14.14 -15.18 -4.74
N VAL A 155 -14.72 -16.34 -4.41
CA VAL A 155 -16.17 -16.46 -4.22
C VAL A 155 -16.51 -16.18 -2.75
N HIS A 156 -17.32 -15.16 -2.51
CA HIS A 156 -18.02 -14.94 -1.24
C HIS A 156 -19.39 -15.62 -1.30
N GLU A 157 -19.81 -16.25 -0.20
CA GLU A 157 -21.12 -16.90 -0.13
C GLU A 157 -21.72 -16.68 1.26
N SER A 158 -22.97 -16.22 1.29
CA SER A 158 -23.76 -15.99 2.49
C SER A 158 -25.13 -16.65 2.35
N ALA A 159 -26.00 -16.45 3.35
CA ALA A 159 -27.38 -16.96 3.27
C ALA A 159 -28.24 -16.24 2.22
N VAL A 160 -27.83 -15.05 1.76
CA VAL A 160 -28.63 -14.19 0.87
C VAL A 160 -27.99 -14.01 -0.50
N GLU A 161 -26.67 -14.10 -0.62
CA GLU A 161 -25.95 -13.78 -1.85
C GLU A 161 -24.75 -14.69 -2.08
N ARG A 162 -24.30 -14.73 -3.34
CA ARG A 162 -23.10 -15.43 -3.76
C ARG A 162 -22.38 -14.59 -4.80
N GLU A 163 -21.19 -14.12 -4.48
CA GLU A 163 -20.49 -13.07 -5.25
C GLU A 163 -19.11 -13.53 -5.70
N LEU A 164 -18.72 -13.23 -6.93
CA LEU A 164 -17.34 -13.33 -7.39
C LEU A 164 -16.67 -11.97 -7.17
N VAL A 165 -15.89 -11.87 -6.09
CA VAL A 165 -15.28 -10.64 -5.62
C VAL A 165 -13.92 -10.44 -6.29
N TYR A 166 -13.75 -9.33 -7.01
CA TYR A 166 -12.46 -8.84 -7.49
C TYR A 166 -11.93 -7.78 -6.53
N VAL A 167 -10.84 -8.10 -5.82
CA VAL A 167 -10.29 -7.21 -4.79
C VAL A 167 -9.10 -6.43 -5.31
N TYR A 168 -9.13 -5.13 -5.05
CA TYR A 168 -8.09 -4.20 -5.42
C TYR A 168 -7.60 -3.40 -4.21
N ARG A 169 -6.39 -2.86 -4.31
CA ARG A 169 -5.88 -1.85 -3.37
C ARG A 169 -5.30 -0.65 -4.09
N CYS A 170 -5.40 0.51 -3.47
CA CYS A 170 -4.63 1.68 -3.84
C CYS A 170 -4.06 2.39 -2.61
N THR A 171 -3.04 3.21 -2.83
CA THR A 171 -2.61 4.21 -1.85
C THR A 171 -2.90 5.58 -2.41
N TYR A 172 -3.64 6.39 -1.67
CA TYR A 172 -4.14 7.67 -2.09
C TYR A 172 -3.57 8.79 -1.22
N ALA A 173 -2.89 9.75 -1.85
CA ALA A 173 -2.30 10.90 -1.17
C ALA A 173 -3.30 12.05 -0.93
N GLY A 174 -4.52 11.95 -1.47
CA GLY A 174 -5.60 12.94 -1.33
C GLY A 174 -6.62 12.60 -0.25
N CYS A 175 -7.70 13.39 -0.18
CA CYS A 175 -8.85 13.07 0.66
C CYS A 175 -9.95 12.43 -0.21
N PRO A 176 -10.46 11.24 0.16
CA PRO A 176 -11.71 10.75 -0.40
C PRO A 176 -12.86 11.73 -0.11
N HIS A 177 -13.82 11.82 -1.03
CA HIS A 177 -15.01 12.65 -0.91
C HIS A 177 -16.26 11.77 -1.00
N PRO A 178 -16.73 11.21 0.14
CA PRO A 178 -17.95 10.41 0.19
C PRO A 178 -19.15 11.16 -0.38
N THR A 179 -19.92 10.50 -1.22
CA THR A 179 -21.20 11.04 -1.70
C THR A 179 -22.32 10.79 -0.70
N ALA A 180 -23.52 11.30 -1.00
CA ALA A 180 -24.70 11.18 -0.14
C ALA A 180 -25.21 9.73 0.00
N GLU A 181 -24.70 8.80 -0.82
CA GLU A 181 -24.98 7.37 -0.68
C GLU A 181 -24.41 6.80 0.64
N LEU A 182 -23.40 7.45 1.21
CA LEU A 182 -22.67 6.98 2.38
C LEU A 182 -22.98 7.82 3.62
N ASP A 183 -22.93 7.22 4.82
CA ASP A 183 -22.92 7.97 6.10
C ASP A 183 -21.49 8.43 6.45
N GLY A 184 -20.77 8.91 5.43
CA GLY A 184 -19.37 9.27 5.48
C GLY A 184 -18.39 8.09 5.61
N GLY A 185 -17.16 8.42 5.99
CA GLY A 185 -16.09 7.44 6.13
C GLY A 185 -14.83 8.07 6.74
N ARG A 186 -13.87 7.23 7.11
CA ARG A 186 -12.58 7.71 7.66
C ARG A 186 -11.46 6.69 7.52
N PHE A 187 -10.24 7.20 7.47
CA PHE A 187 -9.04 6.38 7.63
C PHE A 187 -8.91 5.86 9.07
N MET A 188 -8.76 4.56 9.21
CA MET A 188 -8.59 3.85 10.49
C MET A 188 -7.24 3.12 10.50
N SER A 189 -6.51 3.23 11.62
CA SER A 189 -5.35 2.38 11.87
C SER A 189 -5.80 0.94 12.08
N ALA A 190 -4.90 -0.04 11.90
CA ALA A 190 -5.25 -1.43 12.16
C ALA A 190 -5.69 -1.65 13.62
N SER A 191 -5.13 -0.90 14.59
CA SER A 191 -5.61 -0.95 15.98
C SER A 191 -7.04 -0.44 16.15
N GLN A 192 -7.47 0.55 15.35
CA GLN A 192 -8.87 0.99 15.31
C GLN A 192 -9.77 -0.05 14.64
N ILE A 193 -9.29 -0.71 13.58
CA ILE A 193 -10.01 -1.77 12.87
C ILE A 193 -10.20 -2.98 13.78
N ARG A 194 -9.15 -3.45 14.47
CA ARG A 194 -9.25 -4.52 15.47
C ARG A 194 -10.29 -4.20 16.55
N ARG A 195 -10.28 -2.99 17.11
CA ARG A 195 -11.31 -2.56 18.07
C ARG A 195 -12.72 -2.56 17.47
N ALA A 196 -12.88 -2.19 16.21
CA ALA A 196 -14.17 -2.23 15.53
C ALA A 196 -14.64 -3.67 15.26
N ALA A 197 -13.70 -4.58 14.97
CA ALA A 197 -13.95 -6.01 14.84
C ALA A 197 -14.43 -6.60 16.18
N ASP A 198 -13.71 -6.33 17.28
CA ASP A 198 -14.07 -6.76 18.64
C ASP A 198 -15.45 -6.23 19.06
N ALA A 199 -15.77 -4.99 18.66
CA ALA A 199 -17.06 -4.36 18.88
C ALA A 199 -18.15 -4.80 17.89
N HIS A 200 -17.89 -5.78 17.02
CA HIS A 200 -18.81 -6.30 15.99
C HIS A 200 -19.41 -5.21 15.10
N SER A 201 -18.68 -4.10 14.94
CA SER A 201 -19.08 -2.91 14.20
C SER A 201 -18.64 -2.93 12.74
N LEU A 202 -17.92 -3.99 12.33
CA LEU A 202 -17.55 -4.27 10.94
C LEU A 202 -18.60 -5.17 10.28
N THR A 203 -18.81 -5.00 8.99
CA THR A 203 -19.53 -5.99 8.20
C THR A 203 -18.75 -7.31 8.16
N PRO A 204 -19.39 -8.50 8.26
CA PRO A 204 -18.69 -9.78 8.20
C PRO A 204 -17.87 -9.98 6.93
N ASN A 205 -18.33 -9.44 5.79
CA ASN A 205 -17.60 -9.53 4.53
C ASN A 205 -16.25 -8.79 4.62
N PHE A 206 -16.27 -7.50 4.95
CA PHE A 206 -15.05 -6.73 5.21
C PHE A 206 -14.13 -7.39 6.27
N ALA A 207 -14.68 -7.86 7.40
CA ALA A 207 -13.86 -8.47 8.44
C ALA A 207 -13.12 -9.72 7.93
N SER A 208 -13.84 -10.62 7.24
CA SER A 208 -13.24 -11.83 6.65
C SER A 208 -12.24 -11.51 5.55
N GLU A 209 -12.53 -10.54 4.68
CA GLU A 209 -11.64 -10.10 3.62
C GLU A 209 -10.37 -9.46 4.19
N HIS A 210 -10.52 -8.62 5.21
CA HIS A 210 -9.41 -7.95 5.89
C HIS A 210 -8.44 -8.97 6.50
N ASP A 211 -8.95 -9.96 7.24
CA ASP A 211 -8.12 -10.97 7.90
C ASP A 211 -7.40 -11.87 6.88
N ARG A 212 -8.05 -12.14 5.74
CA ARG A 212 -7.45 -12.89 4.63
C ARG A 212 -6.32 -12.10 3.96
N LEU A 213 -6.55 -10.83 3.64
CA LEU A 213 -5.70 -10.07 2.73
C LEU A 213 -4.63 -9.24 3.45
N PHE A 214 -4.88 -8.85 4.70
CA PHE A 214 -3.99 -8.00 5.50
C PHE A 214 -3.54 -8.64 6.82
N PRO A 215 -2.88 -9.83 6.77
CA PRO A 215 -2.36 -10.49 7.97
C PRO A 215 -1.16 -9.75 8.61
N LEU A 216 -0.73 -8.64 8.02
CA LEU A 216 0.42 -7.85 8.43
C LEU A 216 0.02 -6.37 8.45
N ASP A 217 0.05 -5.76 9.63
CA ASP A 217 -0.19 -4.33 9.80
C ASP A 217 1.08 -3.58 9.36
N ILE A 218 0.98 -2.72 8.35
CA ILE A 218 2.08 -1.89 7.89
C ILE A 218 1.67 -0.43 8.02
N ARG A 219 2.32 0.28 8.94
CA ARG A 219 2.03 1.68 9.25
C ARG A 219 3.27 2.54 9.17
N ARG A 220 3.10 3.83 8.90
CA ARG A 220 4.19 4.81 8.99
C ARG A 220 4.74 4.83 10.41
N ALA A 221 6.05 4.66 10.52
CA ALA A 221 6.76 4.78 11.77
C ALA A 221 6.92 6.26 12.15
N THR A 222 6.83 6.53 13.44
CA THR A 222 7.03 7.85 14.05
C THR A 222 8.30 7.87 14.89
N GLU A 223 8.65 9.03 15.43
CA GLU A 223 9.79 9.13 16.35
C GLU A 223 9.64 8.24 17.59
N ALA A 224 8.40 7.98 18.02
CA ALA A 224 8.12 7.05 19.13
C ALA A 224 8.53 5.61 18.80
N ASP A 225 8.62 5.25 17.52
CA ASP A 225 9.01 3.93 17.04
C ASP A 225 10.53 3.76 16.89
N ILE A 226 11.33 4.82 17.07
CA ILE A 226 12.80 4.77 16.94
C ILE A 226 13.42 3.64 17.79
N PRO A 227 13.05 3.43 19.07
CA PRO A 227 13.58 2.31 19.85
C PRO A 227 13.26 0.95 19.23
N THR A 228 12.07 0.80 18.63
CA THR A 228 11.64 -0.45 17.97
C THR A 228 12.41 -0.68 16.67
N LEU A 229 12.56 0.34 15.84
CA LEU A 229 13.37 0.28 14.61
C LEU A 229 14.81 -0.10 14.93
N ARG A 230 15.40 0.48 15.99
CA ARG A 230 16.76 0.13 16.41
C ARG A 230 16.86 -1.33 16.87
N ARG A 231 15.93 -1.84 17.69
CA ARG A 231 15.92 -3.26 18.10
C ARG A 231 15.79 -4.20 16.90
N LEU A 232 14.91 -3.89 15.95
CA LEU A 232 14.75 -4.70 14.73
C LEU A 232 16.02 -4.66 13.87
N ALA A 233 16.65 -3.49 13.75
CA ALA A 233 17.93 -3.34 13.05
C ALA A 233 19.03 -4.15 13.73
N GLU A 234 19.17 -4.11 15.06
CA GLU A 234 20.14 -4.92 15.81
C GLU A 234 19.93 -6.43 15.56
N ALA A 235 18.67 -6.89 15.58
CA ALA A 235 18.32 -8.29 15.36
C ALA A 235 18.50 -8.78 13.91
N THR A 236 18.60 -7.87 12.94
CA THR A 236 18.66 -8.20 11.50
C THR A 236 20.01 -7.85 10.88
N PHE A 237 20.47 -6.60 11.04
CA PHE A 237 21.70 -6.08 10.47
C PHE A 237 22.94 -6.80 11.02
N VAL A 238 23.05 -6.96 12.34
CA VAL A 238 24.24 -7.54 12.97
C VAL A 238 24.48 -8.98 12.50
N PRO A 239 23.48 -9.89 12.52
CA PRO A 239 23.68 -11.25 11.99
C PRO A 239 24.00 -11.28 10.49
N THR A 240 23.39 -10.41 9.68
CA THR A 240 23.62 -10.35 8.23
C THR A 240 25.07 -9.99 7.89
N TYR A 241 25.66 -9.02 8.61
CA TYR A 241 26.98 -8.48 8.25
C TYR A 241 28.13 -9.01 9.12
N ARG A 242 27.85 -9.72 10.22
CA ARG A 242 28.86 -10.38 11.07
C ARG A 242 29.88 -11.24 10.30
N PRO A 243 29.54 -11.96 9.22
CA PRO A 243 30.53 -12.73 8.46
C PRO A 243 31.60 -11.88 7.77
N ILE A 244 31.33 -10.59 7.51
CA ILE A 244 32.19 -9.73 6.69
C ILE A 244 32.68 -8.45 7.39
N LEU A 245 32.19 -8.15 8.60
CA LEU A 245 32.58 -6.98 9.40
C LEU A 245 33.02 -7.36 10.82
N THR A 246 33.98 -6.63 11.38
CA THR A 246 34.39 -6.80 12.79
C THR A 246 33.34 -6.26 13.75
N PRO A 247 33.31 -6.71 15.03
CA PRO A 247 32.41 -6.16 16.05
C PRO A 247 32.47 -4.63 16.17
N GLU A 248 33.67 -4.05 16.14
CA GLU A 248 33.85 -2.59 16.26
C GLU A 248 33.30 -1.85 15.04
N GLN A 249 33.40 -2.46 13.85
CA GLN A 249 32.80 -1.90 12.63
C GLN A 249 31.27 -1.96 12.70
N LEU A 250 30.71 -3.06 13.18
CA LEU A 250 29.27 -3.21 13.37
C LEU A 250 28.73 -2.20 14.39
N ASP A 251 29.36 -2.08 15.56
CA ASP A 251 28.96 -1.12 16.60
C ASP A 251 28.99 0.31 16.06
N TYR A 252 30.06 0.66 15.34
CA TYR A 252 30.17 1.95 14.69
C TYR A 252 29.02 2.19 13.70
N MET A 253 28.75 1.24 12.79
CA MET A 253 27.71 1.38 11.77
C MET A 253 26.32 1.48 12.39
N MET A 254 26.05 0.69 13.44
CA MET A 254 24.80 0.77 14.18
C MET A 254 24.61 2.14 14.81
N GLU A 255 25.66 2.71 15.41
CA GLU A 255 25.57 4.04 15.99
C GLU A 255 25.40 5.14 14.92
N TRP A 256 26.09 5.02 13.79
CA TRP A 256 25.96 5.99 12.70
C TRP A 256 24.59 5.93 12.00
N MET A 257 24.05 4.73 11.74
CA MET A 257 22.82 4.54 10.95
C MET A 257 21.53 4.47 11.77
N TYR A 258 21.62 3.99 13.02
CA TYR A 258 20.49 3.62 13.87
C TYR A 258 20.59 4.21 15.29
N SER A 259 21.48 5.19 15.54
CA SER A 259 21.33 6.03 16.72
C SER A 259 20.00 6.78 16.67
N ALA A 260 19.47 7.11 17.84
CA ALA A 260 18.22 7.86 17.94
C ALA A 260 18.31 9.20 17.19
N GLY A 261 19.43 9.90 17.31
CA GLY A 261 19.68 11.15 16.57
C GLY A 261 19.70 10.95 15.05
N SER A 262 20.35 9.88 14.57
CA SER A 262 20.41 9.57 13.13
C SER A 262 19.04 9.22 12.56
N LEU A 263 18.26 8.37 13.24
CA LEU A 263 16.91 8.01 12.79
C LEU A 263 15.96 9.21 12.82
N HIS A 264 16.02 10.02 13.87
CA HIS A 264 15.28 11.28 13.95
C HIS A 264 15.61 12.20 12.76
N GLN A 265 16.91 12.41 12.48
CA GLN A 265 17.33 13.25 11.35
C GLN A 265 16.88 12.69 9.99
N GLN A 266 16.96 11.37 9.79
CA GLN A 266 16.47 10.71 8.58
C GLN A 266 14.97 10.97 8.41
N MET A 267 14.15 10.70 9.43
CA MET A 267 12.70 10.95 9.40
C MET A 267 12.38 12.43 9.12
N ALA A 268 13.07 13.35 9.80
CA ALA A 268 12.88 14.79 9.61
C ALA A 268 13.27 15.27 8.20
N SER A 269 14.17 14.55 7.53
CA SER A 269 14.61 14.87 6.15
C SER A 269 13.65 14.36 5.07
N GLY A 270 12.51 13.80 5.45
CA GLY A 270 11.50 13.28 4.51
C GLY A 270 11.65 11.80 4.18
N HIS A 271 12.57 11.10 4.84
CA HIS A 271 12.72 9.66 4.72
C HIS A 271 11.48 8.97 5.33
N ALA A 272 10.76 8.21 4.52
CA ALA A 272 9.63 7.42 4.96
C ALA A 272 10.12 6.13 5.61
N PHE A 273 9.68 5.87 6.84
CA PHE A 273 9.82 4.57 7.48
C PHE A 273 8.44 3.96 7.67
N TYR A 274 8.28 2.69 7.33
CA TYR A 274 7.11 1.89 7.66
C TYR A 274 7.53 0.73 8.55
N LEU A 275 6.78 0.54 9.64
CA LEU A 275 6.92 -0.58 10.55
C LEU A 275 5.87 -1.63 10.22
N ALA A 276 6.28 -2.90 10.19
CA ALA A 276 5.40 -4.04 10.04
C ALA A 276 5.22 -4.77 11.39
N GLU A 277 3.97 -5.03 11.76
CA GLU A 277 3.56 -5.71 12.98
C GLU A 277 2.63 -6.88 12.62
N ASP A 278 2.93 -8.08 13.10
CA ASP A 278 1.99 -9.21 13.07
C ASP A 278 1.37 -9.43 14.46
N GLU A 279 0.62 -10.51 14.65
CA GLU A 279 -0.03 -10.82 15.93
C GLU A 279 0.94 -10.91 17.11
N ASP A 280 2.20 -11.28 16.85
CA ASP A 280 3.24 -11.40 17.88
C ASP A 280 4.04 -10.10 18.08
N GLY A 281 3.72 -9.04 17.33
CA GLY A 281 4.30 -7.70 17.44
C GLY A 281 5.23 -7.31 16.27
N PRO A 282 6.11 -6.31 16.48
CA PRO A 282 6.97 -5.77 15.43
C PRO A 282 7.90 -6.83 14.84
N CYS A 283 7.82 -6.99 13.52
CA CYS A 283 8.51 -8.06 12.81
C CYS A 283 9.34 -7.60 11.62
N GLY A 284 9.25 -6.34 11.19
CA GLY A 284 10.05 -5.81 10.09
C GLY A 284 9.84 -4.33 9.86
N TYR A 285 10.63 -3.76 8.97
CA TYR A 285 10.46 -2.38 8.54
C TYR A 285 11.04 -2.18 7.14
N VAL A 286 10.55 -1.15 6.47
CA VAL A 286 11.07 -0.66 5.20
C VAL A 286 11.25 0.85 5.29
N SER A 287 12.25 1.37 4.59
CA SER A 287 12.43 2.80 4.48
C SER A 287 12.72 3.22 3.05
N ILE A 288 12.08 4.31 2.62
CA ILE A 288 12.12 4.82 1.25
C ILE A 288 12.21 6.35 1.27
N GLU A 289 13.05 6.90 0.41
CA GLU A 289 13.32 8.33 0.31
C GLU A 289 13.08 8.82 -1.11
N GLN A 290 12.39 9.95 -1.28
CA GLN A 290 12.29 10.59 -2.58
C GLN A 290 13.55 11.42 -2.85
N GLN A 291 14.32 11.04 -3.88
CA GLN A 291 15.60 11.68 -4.25
C GLN A 291 15.51 12.51 -5.54
N GLY A 292 14.38 12.47 -6.22
CA GLY A 292 14.05 13.32 -7.36
C GLY A 292 12.54 13.37 -7.55
N GLU A 293 12.07 14.09 -8.57
CA GLU A 293 10.63 14.23 -8.84
C GLU A 293 9.93 12.87 -8.98
N ASN A 294 10.52 11.97 -9.79
CA ASN A 294 10.00 10.61 -10.03
C ASN A 294 11.01 9.52 -9.66
N LEU A 295 11.96 9.82 -8.75
CA LEU A 295 13.00 8.89 -8.32
C LEU A 295 12.95 8.70 -6.80
N PHE A 296 12.87 7.43 -6.40
CA PHE A 296 12.85 7.01 -5.01
C PHE A 296 13.97 6.01 -4.74
N HIS A 297 14.53 6.07 -3.54
CA HIS A 297 15.57 5.17 -3.08
C HIS A 297 15.04 4.31 -1.94
N LEU A 298 15.01 2.99 -2.13
CA LEU A 298 14.69 2.02 -1.09
C LEU A 298 15.94 1.83 -0.23
N GLN A 299 16.00 2.55 0.89
CA GLN A 299 17.18 2.66 1.74
C GLN A 299 17.36 1.42 2.63
N LYS A 300 16.26 0.88 3.18
CA LYS A 300 16.30 -0.25 4.14
C LYS A 300 15.09 -1.14 3.92
N LEU A 301 15.29 -2.45 3.98
CA LEU A 301 14.21 -3.43 4.04
C LEU A 301 14.67 -4.62 4.87
N TYR A 302 14.06 -4.82 6.04
CA TYR A 302 14.45 -5.87 6.96
C TYR A 302 13.22 -6.56 7.55
N VAL A 303 13.29 -7.88 7.61
CA VAL A 303 12.33 -8.73 8.32
C VAL A 303 13.10 -9.53 9.36
N HIS A 304 12.59 -9.52 10.59
CA HIS A 304 13.15 -10.24 11.71
C HIS A 304 13.35 -11.73 11.35
N PRO A 305 14.49 -12.37 11.68
CA PRO A 305 14.80 -13.72 11.23
C PRO A 305 13.71 -14.76 11.54
N SER A 306 13.07 -14.67 12.71
CA SER A 306 11.97 -15.58 13.12
C SER A 306 10.65 -15.40 12.35
N ARG A 307 10.58 -14.40 11.45
CA ARG A 307 9.40 -14.02 10.68
C ARG A 307 9.66 -13.99 9.17
N GLN A 308 10.85 -14.38 8.73
CA GLN A 308 11.17 -14.50 7.31
C GLN A 308 10.40 -15.66 6.66
N LYS A 309 10.35 -15.66 5.32
CA LYS A 309 9.67 -16.68 4.49
C LYS A 309 8.15 -16.77 4.68
N ARG A 310 7.53 -15.72 5.22
CA ARG A 310 6.06 -15.54 5.35
C ARG A 310 5.48 -14.52 4.36
N GLY A 311 6.25 -14.10 3.35
CA GLY A 311 5.84 -13.04 2.41
C GLY A 311 5.93 -11.60 2.96
N TYR A 312 6.38 -11.40 4.20
CA TYR A 312 6.44 -10.06 4.82
C TYR A 312 7.38 -9.09 4.09
N GLY A 313 8.51 -9.58 3.58
CA GLY A 313 9.45 -8.77 2.79
C GLY A 313 8.81 -8.25 1.52
N GLN A 314 8.03 -9.09 0.83
CA GLN A 314 7.27 -8.69 -0.36
C GLN A 314 6.23 -7.62 -0.01
N ARG A 315 5.47 -7.79 1.08
CA ARG A 315 4.47 -6.80 1.52
C ARG A 315 5.09 -5.45 1.89
N LEU A 316 6.25 -5.46 2.56
CA LEU A 316 7.03 -4.26 2.85
C LEU A 316 7.54 -3.58 1.57
N PHE A 317 8.04 -4.35 0.61
CA PHE A 317 8.45 -3.81 -0.69
C PHE A 317 7.27 -3.17 -1.43
N MET A 318 6.12 -3.85 -1.46
CA MET A 318 4.87 -3.34 -2.04
C MET A 318 4.42 -2.03 -1.37
N GLN A 319 4.55 -1.91 -0.04
CA GLN A 319 4.24 -0.66 0.65
C GLN A 319 5.14 0.49 0.19
N ALA A 320 6.44 0.23 0.01
CA ALA A 320 7.36 1.24 -0.51
C ALA A 320 7.03 1.63 -1.96
N ALA A 321 6.66 0.64 -2.79
CA ALA A 321 6.18 0.90 -4.13
C ALA A 321 4.89 1.73 -4.14
N ASP A 322 3.93 1.41 -3.28
CA ASP A 322 2.68 2.17 -3.13
C ASP A 322 2.93 3.61 -2.74
N TYR A 323 3.85 3.84 -1.82
CA TYR A 323 4.25 5.17 -1.40
C TYR A 323 4.82 5.99 -2.56
N ALA A 324 5.73 5.41 -3.35
CA ALA A 324 6.33 6.06 -4.52
C ALA A 324 5.27 6.37 -5.60
N THR A 325 4.40 5.41 -5.88
CA THR A 325 3.30 5.53 -6.84
C THR A 325 2.29 6.59 -6.40
N ALA A 326 1.93 6.66 -5.12
CA ALA A 326 0.96 7.63 -4.61
C ALA A 326 1.46 9.09 -4.63
N LEU A 327 2.79 9.29 -4.68
CA LEU A 327 3.42 10.61 -4.72
C LEU A 327 3.76 11.11 -6.12
N THR A 328 3.46 10.34 -7.16
CA THR A 328 3.77 10.68 -8.55
C THR A 328 2.51 10.57 -9.40
N ASP A 329 2.35 11.49 -10.35
CA ASP A 329 1.21 11.48 -11.28
C ASP A 329 1.47 10.61 -12.53
N GLY A 330 2.68 10.04 -12.68
CA GLY A 330 3.08 9.21 -13.81
C GLY A 330 4.16 8.19 -13.43
N PRO A 331 4.89 7.64 -14.41
CA PRO A 331 5.91 6.64 -14.16
C PRO A 331 6.97 7.12 -13.16
N CYS A 332 7.34 6.25 -12.23
CA CYS A 332 8.39 6.53 -11.25
C CYS A 332 9.36 5.36 -11.13
N ARG A 333 10.54 5.62 -10.58
CA ARG A 333 11.61 4.64 -10.45
C ARG A 333 11.99 4.46 -9.00
N ILE A 334 12.16 3.21 -8.59
CA ILE A 334 12.72 2.83 -7.29
C ILE A 334 14.10 2.23 -7.51
N GLU A 335 15.12 2.79 -6.89
CA GLU A 335 16.49 2.26 -6.87
C GLU A 335 16.87 1.76 -5.47
N LEU A 336 17.83 0.84 -5.43
CA LEU A 336 18.51 0.45 -4.19
C LEU A 336 19.95 0.00 -4.46
N ASN A 337 20.76 0.05 -3.41
CA ASN A 337 22.06 -0.59 -3.38
C ASN A 337 21.96 -1.98 -2.75
N VAL A 338 22.54 -2.98 -3.41
CA VAL A 338 22.69 -4.31 -2.83
C VAL A 338 24.09 -4.84 -3.14
N ASN A 339 24.79 -5.31 -2.10
CA ASN A 339 26.10 -5.93 -2.27
C ASN A 339 25.99 -7.17 -3.18
N ARG A 340 26.95 -7.35 -4.10
CA ARG A 340 26.90 -8.41 -5.13
C ARG A 340 26.82 -9.82 -4.58
N ASP A 341 27.37 -10.05 -3.39
CA ASP A 341 27.38 -11.35 -2.73
C ASP A 341 26.22 -11.52 -1.74
N ASN A 342 25.32 -10.52 -1.64
CA ASN A 342 24.18 -10.58 -0.73
C ASN A 342 23.05 -11.46 -1.29
N PRO A 343 22.60 -12.50 -0.56
CA PRO A 343 21.49 -13.35 -0.99
C PRO A 343 20.17 -12.60 -1.27
N ALA A 344 20.00 -11.39 -0.74
CA ALA A 344 18.84 -10.53 -1.00
C ALA A 344 18.73 -10.09 -2.46
N LEU A 345 19.79 -10.20 -3.27
CA LEU A 345 19.75 -9.89 -4.70
C LEU A 345 18.61 -10.64 -5.41
N HIS A 346 18.49 -11.94 -5.17
CA HIS A 346 17.42 -12.77 -5.75
C HIS A 346 16.03 -12.38 -5.28
N PHE A 347 15.90 -11.87 -4.06
CA PHE A 347 14.63 -11.33 -3.58
C PHE A 347 14.22 -10.11 -4.41
N TYR A 348 15.14 -9.18 -4.68
CA TYR A 348 14.85 -7.99 -5.49
C TYR A 348 14.60 -8.32 -6.97
N GLU A 349 15.34 -9.29 -7.54
CA GLU A 349 15.05 -9.82 -8.89
C GLU A 349 13.65 -10.42 -8.98
N HIS A 350 13.23 -11.17 -7.95
CA HIS A 350 11.87 -11.72 -7.87
C HIS A 350 10.79 -10.62 -7.69
N MET A 351 11.12 -9.50 -7.07
CA MET A 351 10.28 -8.30 -7.03
C MET A 351 10.32 -7.50 -8.35
N GLY A 352 10.96 -8.01 -9.39
CA GLY A 352 11.00 -7.39 -10.72
C GLY A 352 12.08 -6.32 -10.88
N MET A 353 12.90 -6.08 -9.86
CA MET A 353 14.04 -5.17 -10.00
C MET A 353 15.08 -5.78 -10.92
N ARG A 354 15.78 -4.93 -11.67
CA ARG A 354 16.86 -5.33 -12.57
C ARG A 354 18.14 -4.61 -12.19
N CYS A 355 19.28 -5.26 -12.41
CA CYS A 355 20.57 -4.59 -12.27
C CYS A 355 20.68 -3.51 -13.34
N ASP A 356 20.74 -2.25 -12.91
CA ASP A 356 20.91 -1.09 -13.77
C ASP A 356 22.39 -0.80 -14.01
N ARG A 357 23.18 -0.81 -12.93
CA ARG A 357 24.63 -0.53 -12.98
C ARG A 357 25.38 -1.16 -11.81
N SER A 358 26.66 -1.42 -12.04
CA SER A 358 27.61 -1.86 -11.01
C SER A 358 28.32 -0.65 -10.40
N LEU A 359 28.43 -0.62 -9.08
CA LEU A 359 29.17 0.41 -8.35
C LEU A 359 30.28 -0.23 -7.51
N ASP A 360 31.54 0.04 -7.87
CA ASP A 360 32.72 -0.37 -7.11
C ASP A 360 33.18 0.81 -6.25
N THR A 361 32.76 0.81 -4.99
CA THR A 361 33.09 1.89 -4.07
C THR A 361 34.38 1.57 -3.32
N PRO A 362 35.45 2.37 -3.46
CA PRO A 362 36.64 2.19 -2.63
C PRO A 362 36.32 2.61 -1.19
N ILE A 363 36.44 1.66 -0.26
CA ILE A 363 36.20 1.88 1.18
C ILE A 363 37.51 2.04 1.97
N GLY A 364 38.64 2.05 1.26
CA GLY A 364 39.99 2.26 1.78
C GLY A 364 40.80 0.97 1.92
N ASN A 365 42.13 1.10 1.90
CA ASN A 365 43.12 0.00 2.05
C ASN A 365 43.01 -1.14 1.03
N GLY A 366 42.59 -0.82 -0.20
CA GLY A 366 42.44 -1.82 -1.26
C GLY A 366 41.15 -2.66 -1.17
N TYR A 367 40.27 -2.36 -0.21
CA TYR A 367 38.94 -2.96 -0.15
C TYR A 367 37.92 -2.14 -0.92
N TYR A 368 36.99 -2.85 -1.55
CA TYR A 368 35.89 -2.29 -2.31
C TYR A 368 34.56 -2.81 -1.78
N MET A 369 33.58 -1.92 -1.71
CA MET A 369 32.17 -2.30 -1.58
C MET A 369 31.61 -2.39 -2.99
N ASN A 370 31.45 -3.63 -3.43
CA ASN A 370 30.99 -3.97 -4.76
C ASN A 370 29.47 -4.13 -4.68
N ASP A 371 28.74 -3.12 -5.14
CA ASP A 371 27.30 -3.13 -5.15
C ASP A 371 26.77 -3.23 -6.58
N TYR A 372 25.57 -3.78 -6.69
CA TYR A 372 24.67 -3.48 -7.79
C TYR A 372 23.72 -2.37 -7.36
N ILE A 373 23.47 -1.43 -8.27
CA ILE A 373 22.29 -0.58 -8.21
C ILE A 373 21.19 -1.34 -8.93
N MET A 374 20.22 -1.82 -8.16
CA MET A 374 19.02 -2.45 -8.68
C MET A 374 17.96 -1.37 -8.88
N ALA A 375 17.20 -1.46 -9.96
CA ALA A 375 16.14 -0.52 -10.25
C ALA A 375 14.85 -1.21 -10.68
N LEU A 376 13.73 -0.57 -10.35
CA LEU A 376 12.40 -0.93 -10.80
C LEU A 376 11.69 0.31 -11.31
N ASP A 377 11.30 0.27 -12.58
CA ASP A 377 10.45 1.30 -13.19
C ASP A 377 8.98 0.89 -12.99
N LEU A 378 8.26 1.69 -12.21
CA LEU A 378 6.82 1.56 -11.97
C LEU A 378 6.09 2.41 -13.02
N ALA A 379 5.73 1.79 -14.13
CA ALA A 379 4.92 2.40 -15.19
C ALA A 379 3.43 2.10 -15.03
N ASP A 380 2.58 2.80 -15.79
CA ASP A 380 1.12 2.59 -15.88
C ASP A 380 0.73 1.29 -16.65
N GLY A 381 1.55 0.23 -16.60
CA GLY A 381 1.20 -1.06 -17.24
C GLY A 381 2.32 -1.96 -17.75
N SER A 382 3.59 -1.80 -17.33
CA SER A 382 4.72 -2.57 -17.91
C SER A 382 5.31 -3.66 -17.03
N LEU A 383 4.47 -4.40 -16.30
CA LEU A 383 4.87 -5.67 -15.69
C LEU A 383 3.90 -6.77 -16.15
N PRO A 384 4.34 -8.03 -16.31
CA PRO A 384 3.45 -9.14 -16.66
C PRO A 384 2.21 -9.19 -15.74
N GLU A 385 1.07 -9.69 -16.24
CA GLU A 385 -0.16 -9.89 -15.44
C GLU A 385 0.09 -10.58 -14.10
N SER A 386 1.03 -11.54 -14.08
CA SER A 386 1.37 -12.31 -12.89
C SER A 386 2.34 -11.62 -11.93
N HIS A 387 2.75 -10.37 -12.20
CA HIS A 387 3.75 -9.70 -11.39
C HIS A 387 3.12 -8.99 -10.19
N PRO A 388 3.60 -9.20 -8.95
CA PRO A 388 2.98 -8.68 -7.73
C PRO A 388 2.97 -7.16 -7.58
N LEU A 389 3.59 -6.43 -8.51
CA LEU A 389 3.75 -4.96 -8.49
C LEU A 389 3.12 -4.28 -9.69
N ARG A 390 2.40 -5.02 -10.54
CA ARG A 390 1.69 -4.41 -11.66
C ARG A 390 0.66 -3.42 -11.13
N TYR A 391 0.74 -2.19 -11.60
CA TYR A 391 -0.30 -1.18 -11.41
C TYR A 391 -1.07 -0.99 -12.69
N ASP A 392 -2.39 -0.89 -12.54
CA ASP A 392 -3.26 -0.34 -13.57
C ASP A 392 -3.69 1.08 -13.12
N SER A 393 -4.04 1.93 -14.09
CA SER A 393 -4.47 3.30 -13.86
C SER A 393 -5.90 3.52 -14.32
N ILE A 394 -6.73 4.12 -13.48
CA ILE A 394 -7.96 4.78 -13.94
C ILE A 394 -7.56 6.16 -14.47
N ARG A 395 -7.97 6.49 -15.69
CA ARG A 395 -7.67 7.74 -16.39
C ARG A 395 -8.95 8.50 -16.74
#